data_AF-A0A942MTG6-F1
#
_entry.id   AF-A0A942MTG6-F1
#
_cell.length_a   1.000
_cell.length_b   1.000
_cell.length_c   1.000
_cell.angle_alpha   90.00
_cell.angle_beta   90.00
_cell.angle_gamma   90.00
#
_symmetry.space_group_name_H-M   'P 1'
#
loop_
_entity.id
_entity.type
_entity.pdbx_description
1 polymer ?
#
loop_
_entity_poly.entity_id
_entity_poly.type
_entity_poly.pdbx_seq_one_letter_code
_entity_poly.pdbx_strand_id
1 'polypeptide(L)' 'MFFNFNRKTVGELRRKRGLTVRELADRVRCKESLILSIESRKLIHVPRPLRDRLEPILRGDDMDKIPW' A
#
# COMPACT_ATOMS: atom_id res chain seq x y z
N MET A 1 2.89 13.95 10.55
CA MET A 1 4.16 14.03 9.77
C MET A 1 3.88 13.47 8.37
N PHE A 2 3.89 14.30 7.32
CA PHE A 2 3.50 13.88 5.97
C PHE A 2 4.64 13.10 5.31
N PHE A 3 4.63 11.79 5.49
CA PHE A 3 5.56 10.93 4.80
C PHE A 3 5.40 11.07 3.27
N ASN A 4 6.53 11.23 2.59
CA ASN A 4 6.64 11.51 1.16
C ASN A 4 6.29 10.29 0.26
N PHE A 5 5.37 9.40 0.69
CA PHE A 5 4.96 8.18 -0.01
C PHE A 5 4.18 8.46 -1.30
N ASN A 6 3.56 9.64 -1.40
CA ASN A 6 2.77 10.07 -2.55
C ASN A 6 3.56 10.13 -3.86
N ARG A 7 4.90 10.31 -3.80
CA ARG A 7 5.75 10.39 -4.99
C ARG A 7 6.22 9.02 -5.48
N LYS A 8 6.08 7.97 -4.65
CA LYS A 8 6.55 6.61 -4.94
C LYS A 8 5.47 5.76 -5.60
N THR A 9 5.93 4.73 -6.31
CA THR A 9 5.06 3.70 -6.88
C THR A 9 4.56 2.73 -5.80
N VAL A 10 3.40 2.11 -6.04
CA VAL A 10 2.89 1.05 -5.14
C VAL A 10 3.89 -0.10 -5.05
N GLY A 11 4.58 -0.43 -6.15
CA GLY A 11 5.62 -1.46 -6.18
C GLY A 11 6.83 -1.15 -5.29
N GLU A 12 7.34 0.08 -5.32
CA GLU A 12 8.44 0.49 -4.43
C GLU A 12 8.02 0.43 -2.96
N LEU A 13 6.82 0.91 -2.63
CA LEU A 13 6.32 0.91 -1.25
C LEU A 13 6.11 -0.51 -0.74
N ARG A 14 5.57 -1.41 -1.59
CA ARG A 14 5.42 -2.83 -1.31
C ARG A 14 6.78 -3.49 -1.01
N ARG A 15 7.78 -3.29 -1.88
CA ARG A 15 9.13 -3.84 -1.72
C ARG A 15 9.82 -3.32 -0.46
N LYS A 16 9.67 -2.03 -0.15
CA LYS A 16 10.24 -1.43 1.08
C LYS A 16 9.67 -2.06 2.35
N ARG A 17 8.43 -2.53 2.30
CA ARG A 17 7.73 -3.24 3.39
C ARG A 17 7.98 -4.75 3.40
N GLY A 18 8.65 -5.31 2.39
CA GLY A 18 8.85 -6.77 2.28
C GLY A 18 7.58 -7.55 1.98
N LEU A 19 6.51 -6.90 1.51
CA LEU A 19 5.22 -7.56 1.24
C LEU A 19 5.20 -8.18 -0.16
N THR A 20 4.60 -9.36 -0.30
CA THR A 20 4.28 -9.92 -1.62
C THR A 20 3.04 -9.26 -2.23
N VAL A 21 2.85 -9.41 -3.54
CA VAL A 21 1.63 -8.93 -4.24
C VAL A 21 0.39 -9.56 -3.63
N ARG A 22 0.47 -10.85 -3.31
CA ARG A 22 -0.61 -11.64 -2.72
C ARG A 22 -0.98 -11.18 -1.32
N GLU A 23 0.00 -10.92 -0.45
CA GLU A 23 -0.25 -10.38 0.89
C GLU A 23 -0.85 -8.97 0.85
N LEU A 24 -0.38 -8.12 -0.06
CA LEU A 24 -0.95 -6.79 -0.24
C LEU A 24 -2.40 -6.87 -0.75
N ALA A 25 -2.67 -7.77 -1.70
CA ALA A 25 -3.99 -8.03 -2.23
C ALA A 25 -4.96 -8.52 -1.14
N ASP A 26 -4.51 -9.43 -0.30
CA ASP A 26 -5.30 -10.00 0.80
C ASP A 26 -5.67 -8.94 1.86
N ARG A 27 -4.68 -8.15 2.32
CA ARG A 27 -4.93 -7.07 3.29
C ARG A 27 -5.87 -5.98 2.75
N VAL A 28 -5.76 -5.65 1.46
CA VAL A 28 -6.62 -4.63 0.81
C VAL A 28 -7.95 -5.23 0.35
N ARG A 29 -8.11 -6.56 0.44
CA ARG A 29 -9.24 -7.35 -0.08
C ARG A 29 -9.53 -7.06 -1.55
N CYS A 30 -8.47 -7.08 -2.36
CA CYS A 30 -8.54 -6.84 -3.80
C CYS A 30 -7.94 -8.00 -4.59
N LYS A 31 -8.24 -8.06 -5.89
CA LYS A 31 -7.63 -9.07 -6.78
C LYS A 31 -6.15 -8.77 -7.03
N GLU A 32 -5.34 -9.82 -7.10
CA GLU A 32 -3.89 -9.72 -7.40
C GLU A 32 -3.63 -9.01 -8.74
N SER A 33 -4.43 -9.29 -9.78
CA SER A 33 -4.32 -8.62 -11.08
C SER A 33 -4.50 -7.11 -11.00
N LEU A 34 -5.31 -6.65 -10.04
CA LEU A 34 -5.55 -5.23 -9.80
C LEU A 34 -4.32 -4.61 -9.11
N ILE A 35 -3.73 -5.32 -8.14
CA ILE A 35 -2.46 -4.91 -7.49
C ILE A 35 -1.31 -4.84 -8.50
N LEU A 36 -1.19 -5.83 -9.39
CA LEU A 36 -0.19 -5.83 -10.48
C LEU A 36 -0.38 -4.64 -11.42
N SER A 37 -1.62 -4.31 -11.76
CA SER A 37 -1.93 -3.16 -12.63
C SER A 37 -1.63 -1.80 -11.99
N ILE A 38 -1.74 -1.70 -10.65
CA ILE A 38 -1.40 -0.48 -9.91
C ILE A 38 0.06 -0.44 -9.45
N GLU A 39 0.81 -1.54 -9.57
CA GLU A 39 2.20 -1.63 -9.13
C GLU A 39 3.07 -0.55 -9.78
N SER A 40 2.87 -0.33 -11.08
CA SER A 40 3.56 0.69 -11.88
C SER A 40 3.00 2.10 -11.68
N ARG A 41 1.86 2.27 -10.99
CA ARG A 41 1.24 3.57 -10.73
C ARG A 41 1.77 4.18 -9.44
N LYS A 42 1.82 5.51 -9.38
CA LYS A 42 2.08 6.24 -8.13
C LYS A 42 0.84 6.20 -7.25
N LEU A 43 1.05 6.18 -5.94
CA LEU A 43 -0.03 6.14 -4.94
C LEU A 43 -1.04 7.29 -5.11
N ILE A 44 -0.59 8.46 -5.59
CA ILE A 44 -1.46 9.62 -5.88
C ILE A 44 -2.45 9.39 -7.03
N HIS A 45 -2.12 8.53 -7.98
CA HIS A 45 -2.96 8.22 -9.14
C HIS A 45 -3.87 7.01 -8.89
N VAL A 46 -3.77 6.39 -7.73
CA VAL A 46 -4.68 5.34 -7.30
C VAL A 46 -5.99 6.00 -6.84
N PRO A 47 -7.16 5.49 -7.25
CA PRO A 47 -8.44 6.03 -6.82
C PRO A 47 -8.53 6.02 -5.29
N ARG A 48 -9.06 7.12 -4.72
CA ARG A 48 -9.20 7.36 -3.28
C ARG A 48 -9.64 6.13 -2.45
N PRO A 49 -10.68 5.36 -2.81
CA PRO A 49 -11.11 4.21 -2.01
C PRO A 49 -10.05 3.09 -1.88
N LEU A 50 -9.22 2.90 -2.91
CA LEU A 50 -8.10 1.96 -2.86
C LEU A 50 -6.92 2.56 -2.10
N ARG A 51 -6.66 3.84 -2.31
CA ARG A 51 -5.58 4.58 -1.65
C ARG A 51 -5.74 4.58 -0.13
N ASP A 52 -6.95 4.84 0.35
CA ASP A 52 -7.28 4.90 1.78
C ASP A 52 -7.00 3.58 2.51
N ARG A 53 -7.20 2.44 1.83
CA ARG A 53 -6.85 1.11 2.36
C ARG A 53 -5.37 0.79 2.26
N LEU A 54 -4.71 1.23 1.19
CA LEU A 54 -3.28 1.00 0.96
C LEU A 54 -2.39 1.86 1.85
N GLU A 55 -2.79 3.12 2.11
CA GLU A 55 -2.03 4.07 2.92
C GLU A 55 -1.65 3.54 4.30
N PRO A 56 -2.56 3.02 5.15
CA PRO A 56 -2.20 2.51 6.48
C PRO A 56 -1.28 1.29 6.41
N ILE A 57 -1.49 0.38 5.45
CA ILE A 57 -0.66 -0.83 5.28
C ILE A 57 0.77 -0.47 4.86
N LEU A 58 0.90 0.47 3.91
CA LEU A 58 2.17 0.90 3.36
C LEU A 58 2.91 1.89 4.30
N ARG A 59 2.17 2.73 5.02
CA ARG A 59 2.69 3.62 6.07
C ARG A 59 3.17 2.84 7.27
N GLY A 60 2.46 1.78 7.63
CA GLY A 60 2.78 0.96 8.78
C GLY A 60 1.99 1.23 10.04
N ASP A 61 0.89 1.99 9.93
CA ASP A 61 -0.03 2.29 11.01
C ASP A 61 -0.58 1.01 11.68
N ASP A 62 -0.71 -0.09 10.93
CA ASP A 62 -1.12 -1.41 11.45
C ASP A 62 -0.18 -1.97 12.54
N MET A 63 1.09 -1.54 12.59
CA MET A 63 2.05 -1.99 13.61
C MET A 63 2.07 -1.15 14.87
N ASP A 64 1.39 0.01 14.88
CA ASP A 64 1.37 0.94 16.03
C ASP A 64 0.33 0.56 17.10
N LYS A 65 -0.45 -0.51 16.89
CA LYS A 65 -1.39 -1.06 17.88
C LYS A 65 -0.76 -2.11 18.80
N ILE A 66 0.48 -1.90 19.23
CA ILE A 66 1.03 -2.65 20.36
C ILE A 66 0.79 -1.79 21.61
N PRO A 67 -0.24 -2.06 22.43
CA PRO A 67 -0.32 -1.44 23.74
C PRO A 67 0.86 -1.97 24.56
N TRP A 68 1.62 -1.04 25.11
CA TRP A 68 2.65 -1.29 26.11
C TRP A 68 2.08 -2.00 27.35
#